data_AF-A0AA39WK58-F1
#
_entry.id   AF-A0AA39WK58-F1
#
_cell.length_a   1.000
_cell.length_b   1.000
_cell.length_c   1.000
_cell.angle_alpha   90.00
_cell.angle_beta   90.00
_cell.angle_gamma   90.00
#
_symmetry.space_group_name_H-M   'P 1'
#
loop_
_entity.id
_entity.type
_entity.pdbx_description
1 polymer ?
#
loop_
_entity_poly.entity_id
_entity_poly.type
_entity_poly.pdbx_seq_one_letter_code
_entity_poly.pdbx_strand_id
1 'polypeptide(L)'
;MSSRRNDMEQQTDDHHPPANAHEWRASVLRRLPWDALLAILGTIACAITMTVVIIKSNGDAVEHWTVSPAVYLAIISAAANILLRYTFSKGVEISWWTTAMKDDTRVKDLHNIWLHSTSLVSAVRAGRDFNLVALAAILLALVPANAPLAQRASTAASRVVTAEATVSLVAAQTINSSMATGMVTGRTTSISYVTPPFAAVLQNYLVSAPIMIAPDGALACHAGICRGAVRAAGYDMTCVPGSRIFDRSPRLPDEPTLDNASSVDPAVIFATEFHYVEWTNGLAAGEAAINLTAVFKQDGGCKGTLTLRNCTLVPATLEYRVVVANSTVALDGRYTYHDDKVVSYHATPGGSGPHESYHGGVSLALSDMFSSKVTLSFGGAVGMLMSSSGVTALRYQREKERLPVEDTALYAECRNYWLDPIDDILMAARSIAFRIAFEGNLTNVPLQTMQSEREVTELVYQSDFLFLGLALVFIVLSGLTVTPLLWNWWRLGREVSLSPVEVARAFAAPELLPGSGSNSAAEELMRDVGLREVRYGETAHGQMARVLAFAHPGVVQPPKNGVVYA
;
A
#
# COMPACT_ATOMS: atom_id res chain seq x y z
N MET A 1 87.21 -45.67 52.62
CA MET A 1 85.84 -46.07 52.23
C MET A 1 84.89 -44.96 52.66
N SER A 2 84.46 -44.14 51.69
CA SER A 2 83.04 -44.00 51.27
C SER A 2 82.36 -42.88 52.06
N SER A 3 81.75 -41.84 51.50
CA SER A 3 81.39 -41.52 50.12
C SER A 3 81.33 -39.98 50.00
N ARG A 4 81.79 -39.45 48.87
CA ARG A 4 81.82 -38.01 48.56
C ARG A 4 80.40 -37.49 48.34
N ARG A 5 80.05 -36.47 49.12
CA ARG A 5 78.93 -35.57 48.87
C ARG A 5 79.41 -34.59 47.78
N ASN A 6 78.91 -34.76 46.56
CA ASN A 6 79.07 -33.78 45.50
C ASN A 6 77.86 -32.85 45.57
N ASP A 7 78.12 -31.64 46.03
CA ASP A 7 77.24 -30.50 45.87
C ASP A 7 77.15 -30.17 44.38
N MET A 8 75.93 -30.12 43.84
CA MET A 8 75.68 -29.58 42.51
C MET A 8 75.28 -28.12 42.73
N GLU A 9 76.27 -27.24 42.68
CA GLU A 9 76.11 -25.80 42.53
C GLU A 9 75.20 -25.54 41.33
N GLN A 10 74.02 -25.01 41.61
CA GLN A 10 73.11 -24.48 40.61
C GLN A 10 73.72 -23.16 40.13
N GLN A 11 74.39 -23.22 38.99
CA GLN A 11 74.91 -22.07 38.28
C GLN A 11 73.74 -21.15 37.90
N THR A 12 73.47 -20.15 38.75
CA THR A 12 72.59 -19.03 38.44
C THR A 12 73.31 -18.19 37.39
N ASP A 13 72.99 -18.47 36.14
CA ASP A 13 73.36 -17.63 35.01
C ASP A 13 72.63 -16.28 35.20
N ASP A 14 73.37 -15.23 35.56
CA ASP A 14 72.87 -13.86 35.69
C ASP A 14 72.38 -13.36 34.31
N HIS A 15 71.19 -13.80 33.91
CA HIS A 15 70.47 -13.27 32.76
C HIS A 15 70.06 -11.84 33.10
N HIS A 16 70.90 -10.88 32.71
CA HIS A 16 70.44 -9.51 32.57
C HIS A 16 69.21 -9.53 31.65
N PRO A 17 68.07 -8.98 32.11
CA PRO A 17 66.89 -8.88 31.25
C PRO A 17 67.28 -8.12 29.97
N PRO A 18 66.82 -8.55 28.79
CA PRO A 18 67.08 -7.82 27.56
C PRO A 18 66.64 -6.36 27.73
N ALA A 19 67.31 -5.42 27.07
CA ALA A 19 67.13 -3.97 27.25
C ALA A 19 65.67 -3.48 27.10
N ASN A 20 64.78 -4.30 26.51
CA ASN A 20 63.36 -4.04 26.28
C ASN A 20 62.42 -5.00 27.05
N ALA A 21 62.84 -5.55 28.21
CA ALA A 21 62.01 -6.47 28.99
C ALA A 21 60.93 -5.75 29.81
N HIS A 22 59.66 -5.96 29.48
CA HIS A 22 58.52 -5.42 30.25
C HIS A 22 58.03 -6.38 31.33
N GLU A 23 57.83 -5.88 32.55
CA GLU A 23 57.22 -6.65 33.64
C GLU A 23 55.75 -7.00 33.36
N TRP A 24 55.36 -8.23 33.71
CA TRP A 24 53.96 -8.64 33.68
C TRP A 24 53.17 -7.95 34.79
N ARG A 25 52.40 -6.92 34.43
CA ARG A 25 51.54 -6.18 35.37
C ARG A 25 50.09 -6.24 34.95
N ALA A 26 49.33 -7.16 35.53
CA ALA A 26 47.87 -7.22 35.39
C ALA A 26 47.25 -5.94 36.01
N SER A 27 46.34 -5.29 35.29
CA SER A 27 45.68 -4.07 35.75
C SER A 27 44.27 -3.98 35.17
N VAL A 28 43.29 -3.66 36.03
CA VAL A 28 41.88 -3.54 35.63
C VAL A 28 41.63 -2.29 34.79
N LEU A 29 42.20 -1.15 35.17
CA LEU A 29 41.92 0.17 34.56
C LEU A 29 42.91 0.55 33.46
N ARG A 30 44.19 0.19 33.61
CA ARG A 30 45.25 0.65 32.69
C ARG A 30 45.27 -0.12 31.38
N ARG A 31 44.64 -1.31 31.34
CA ARG A 31 44.61 -2.22 30.17
C ARG A 31 43.18 -2.54 29.72
N LEU A 32 42.25 -1.63 30.02
CA LEU A 32 40.89 -1.73 29.54
C LEU A 32 40.87 -1.56 28.00
N PRO A 33 40.21 -2.44 27.23
CA PRO A 33 40.11 -2.31 25.78
C PRO A 33 39.12 -1.18 25.42
N TRP A 34 39.59 0.07 25.54
CA TRP A 34 38.79 1.28 25.31
C TRP A 34 38.23 1.34 23.89
N ASP A 35 39.00 0.89 22.92
CA ASP A 35 38.61 0.77 21.52
C ASP A 35 37.38 -0.14 21.32
N ALA A 36 37.38 -1.32 21.91
CA ALA A 36 36.25 -2.26 21.85
C ALA A 36 35.03 -1.75 22.63
N LEU A 37 35.23 -1.10 23.78
CA LEU A 37 34.14 -0.51 24.56
C LEU A 37 33.48 0.67 23.85
N LEU A 38 34.28 1.55 23.24
CA LEU A 38 33.77 2.64 22.41
C LEU A 38 33.01 2.12 21.20
N ALA A 39 33.48 1.02 20.59
CA ALA A 39 32.75 0.38 19.50
C ALA A 39 31.38 -0.17 19.96
N ILE A 40 31.30 -0.82 21.13
CA ILE A 40 30.02 -1.27 21.71
C ILE A 40 29.08 -0.09 21.99
N LEU A 41 29.58 0.99 22.63
CA LEU A 41 28.79 2.20 22.86
C LEU A 41 28.30 2.81 21.55
N GLY A 42 29.14 2.80 20.51
CA GLY A 42 28.77 3.22 19.17
C GLY A 42 27.67 2.35 18.55
N THR A 43 27.69 1.04 18.76
CA THR A 43 26.61 0.14 18.27
C THR A 43 25.28 0.42 18.98
N ILE A 44 25.30 0.69 20.29
CA ILE A 44 24.12 1.09 21.06
C ILE A 44 23.59 2.43 20.56
N ALA A 45 24.47 3.41 20.33
CA ALA A 45 24.10 4.70 19.76
C ALA A 45 23.47 4.54 18.36
N CYS A 46 24.00 3.65 17.52
CA CYS A 46 23.41 3.34 16.21
C CYS A 46 21.98 2.78 16.35
N ALA A 47 21.77 1.82 17.26
CA ALA A 47 20.45 1.24 17.52
C ALA A 47 19.42 2.29 18.01
N ILE A 48 19.84 3.19 18.91
CA ILE A 48 19.01 4.30 19.38
C ILE A 48 18.68 5.25 18.22
N THR A 49 19.68 5.62 17.41
CA THR A 49 19.51 6.55 16.29
C THR A 49 18.56 5.98 15.24
N MET A 50 18.65 4.69 14.91
CA MET A 50 17.67 4.02 14.03
C MET A 50 16.24 4.14 14.57
N THR A 51 16.06 3.91 15.87
CA THR A 51 14.75 4.00 16.53
C THR A 51 14.20 5.42 16.46
N VAL A 52 15.05 6.43 16.71
CA VAL A 52 14.66 7.85 16.63
C VAL A 52 14.24 8.26 15.22
N VAL A 53 15.00 7.85 14.18
CA VAL A 53 14.68 8.16 12.78
C VAL A 53 13.28 7.65 12.42
N ILE A 54 12.96 6.40 12.77
CA ILE A 54 11.66 5.80 12.45
C ILE A 54 10.52 6.48 13.21
N ILE A 55 10.69 6.73 14.51
CA ILE A 55 9.65 7.42 15.30
C ILE A 55 9.39 8.83 14.75
N LYS A 56 10.45 9.54 14.33
CA LYS A 56 10.33 10.89 13.77
C LYS A 56 9.75 10.92 12.36
N SER A 57 10.06 9.92 11.53
CA SER A 57 9.52 9.87 10.17
C SER A 57 8.06 9.42 10.11
N ASN A 58 7.56 8.72 11.13
CA ASN A 58 6.23 8.12 11.07
C ASN A 58 5.11 9.17 10.97
N GLY A 59 4.37 9.15 9.86
CA GLY A 59 3.29 10.07 9.55
C GLY A 59 3.73 11.45 9.07
N ASP A 60 5.03 11.65 8.85
CA ASP A 60 5.58 12.91 8.34
C ASP A 60 5.59 12.94 6.81
N ALA A 61 5.44 14.14 6.25
CA ALA A 61 5.41 14.35 4.81
C ALA A 61 6.78 14.07 4.17
N VAL A 62 6.78 13.47 2.98
CA VAL A 62 8.02 13.22 2.23
C VAL A 62 8.78 14.52 1.92
N GLU A 63 8.07 15.62 1.73
CA GLU A 63 8.65 16.94 1.42
C GLU A 63 9.46 17.54 2.58
N HIS A 64 9.19 17.16 3.84
CA HIS A 64 9.94 17.65 4.99
C HIS A 64 11.34 17.02 5.12
N TRP A 65 11.62 15.94 4.37
CA TRP A 65 12.87 15.19 4.45
C TRP A 65 13.72 15.38 3.19
N THR A 66 14.89 16.02 3.34
CA THR A 66 15.85 16.17 2.23
C THR A 66 16.43 14.83 1.76
N VAL A 67 16.53 13.87 2.68
CA VAL A 67 17.04 12.51 2.44
C VAL A 67 16.06 11.54 3.06
N SER A 68 15.75 10.45 2.35
CA SER A 68 14.77 9.49 2.83
C SER A 68 15.25 8.79 4.11
N PRO A 69 14.35 8.53 5.08
CA PRO A 69 14.66 7.79 6.31
C PRO A 69 15.35 6.45 6.04
N ALA A 70 14.97 5.75 4.97
CA ALA A 70 15.58 4.48 4.57
C ALA A 70 17.09 4.61 4.28
N VAL A 71 17.55 5.73 3.73
CA VAL A 71 18.98 5.97 3.46
C VAL A 71 19.74 6.19 4.77
N TYR A 72 19.18 6.96 5.71
CA TYR A 72 19.77 7.10 7.05
C TYR A 72 19.91 5.74 7.75
N LEU A 73 18.87 4.92 7.69
CA LEU A 73 18.88 3.57 8.27
C LEU A 73 19.93 2.66 7.63
N ALA A 74 20.12 2.73 6.31
CA ALA A 74 21.15 1.99 5.61
C ALA A 74 22.55 2.37 6.10
N ILE A 75 22.86 3.67 6.19
CA ILE A 75 24.18 4.17 6.64
C ILE A 75 24.44 3.75 8.09
N ILE A 76 23.45 3.94 8.99
CA ILE A 76 23.59 3.61 10.41
C ILE A 76 23.76 2.08 10.59
N SER A 77 23.06 1.26 9.79
CA SER A 77 23.20 -0.20 9.84
C SER A 77 24.59 -0.67 9.39
N ALA A 78 25.13 -0.07 8.33
CA ALA A 78 26.49 -0.35 7.89
C ALA A 78 27.52 0.01 8.98
N ALA A 79 27.37 1.16 9.63
CA ALA A 79 28.23 1.58 10.74
C ALA A 79 28.16 0.59 11.91
N ALA A 80 26.96 0.19 12.33
CA ALA A 80 26.78 -0.80 13.40
C ALA A 80 27.47 -2.14 13.09
N ASN A 81 27.39 -2.60 11.84
CA ASN A 81 27.98 -3.87 11.40
C ASN A 81 29.52 -3.83 11.47
N ILE A 82 30.13 -2.71 11.07
CA ILE A 82 31.58 -2.49 11.16
C ILE A 82 32.03 -2.50 12.61
N LEU A 83 31.33 -1.78 13.49
CA LEU A 83 31.68 -1.68 14.92
C LEU A 83 31.54 -3.04 15.63
N LEU A 84 30.48 -3.80 15.35
CA LEU A 84 30.31 -5.16 15.89
C LEU A 84 31.41 -6.09 15.42
N ARG A 85 31.81 -6.02 14.13
CA ARG A 85 32.89 -6.84 13.57
C ARG A 85 34.24 -6.50 14.20
N TYR A 86 34.51 -5.22 14.42
CA TYR A 86 35.70 -4.76 15.12
C TYR A 86 35.76 -5.30 16.55
N THR A 87 34.65 -5.14 17.30
CA THR A 87 34.55 -5.62 18.68
C THR A 87 34.73 -7.13 18.76
N PHE A 88 34.16 -7.89 17.82
CA PHE A 88 34.35 -9.34 17.75
C PHE A 88 35.81 -9.73 17.54
N SER A 89 36.53 -9.06 16.63
CA SER A 89 37.95 -9.32 16.40
C SER A 89 38.77 -9.13 17.68
N LYS A 90 38.54 -8.02 18.40
CA LYS A 90 39.21 -7.74 19.68
C LYS A 90 38.82 -8.74 20.77
N GLY A 91 37.55 -9.13 20.83
CA GLY A 91 37.05 -10.17 21.75
C GLY A 91 37.71 -11.52 21.51
N VAL A 92 37.94 -11.90 20.25
CA VAL A 92 38.65 -13.15 19.91
C VAL A 92 40.10 -13.11 20.37
N GLU A 93 40.82 -12.00 20.16
CA GLU A 93 42.20 -11.83 20.63
C GLU A 93 42.27 -12.04 22.16
N ILE A 94 41.42 -11.34 22.91
CA ILE A 94 41.39 -11.45 24.38
C ILE A 94 40.99 -12.87 24.82
N SER A 95 39.95 -13.45 24.22
CA SER A 95 39.47 -14.79 24.55
C SER A 95 40.54 -15.87 24.29
N TRP A 96 41.34 -15.73 23.24
CA TRP A 96 42.41 -16.67 22.91
C TRP A 96 43.51 -16.65 23.98
N TRP A 97 44.04 -15.47 24.31
CA TRP A 97 45.13 -15.33 25.30
C TRP A 97 44.67 -15.64 26.72
N THR A 98 43.45 -15.24 27.09
CA THR A 98 42.90 -15.57 28.41
C THR A 98 42.59 -17.06 28.56
N THR A 99 42.29 -17.76 27.46
CA THR A 99 42.19 -19.21 27.47
C THR A 99 43.57 -19.84 27.56
N ALA A 100 44.58 -19.37 26.81
CA ALA A 100 45.96 -19.88 26.86
C ALA A 100 46.58 -19.87 28.27
N MET A 101 46.14 -18.96 29.14
CA MET A 101 46.61 -18.86 30.53
C MET A 101 45.87 -19.77 31.53
N LYS A 102 44.85 -20.55 31.12
CA LYS A 102 44.15 -21.48 32.03
C LYS A 102 44.89 -22.81 32.13
N ASP A 103 44.88 -23.40 33.32
CA ASP A 103 45.66 -24.61 33.63
C ASP A 103 45.27 -25.87 32.82
N ASP A 104 44.03 -25.99 32.35
CA ASP A 104 43.52 -27.17 31.60
C ASP A 104 43.43 -26.93 30.07
N THR A 105 44.21 -26.00 29.54
CA THR A 105 44.08 -25.60 28.13
C THR A 105 44.83 -26.54 27.19
N ARG A 106 44.13 -27.05 26.17
CA ARG A 106 44.75 -27.86 25.11
C ARG A 106 45.05 -27.00 23.88
N VAL A 107 46.06 -27.39 23.11
CA VAL A 107 46.35 -26.75 21.80
C VAL A 107 45.14 -26.80 20.87
N LYS A 108 44.33 -27.87 20.97
CA LYS A 108 43.06 -28.01 20.25
C LYS A 108 42.09 -26.86 20.57
N ASP A 109 42.02 -26.40 21.82
CA ASP A 109 41.09 -25.34 22.23
C ASP A 109 41.49 -23.98 21.65
N LEU A 110 42.79 -23.69 21.65
CA LEU A 110 43.36 -22.49 21.02
C LEU A 110 43.17 -22.51 19.50
N HIS A 111 43.37 -23.68 18.87
CA HIS A 111 43.09 -23.86 17.45
C HIS A 111 41.61 -23.67 17.13
N ASN A 112 40.71 -24.25 17.93
CA ASN A 112 39.26 -24.13 17.75
C ASN A 112 38.79 -22.67 17.89
N ILE A 113 39.29 -21.91 18.87
CA ILE A 113 38.97 -20.47 19.00
C ILE A 113 39.37 -19.71 17.73
N TRP A 114 40.60 -19.91 17.25
CA TRP A 114 41.10 -19.26 16.04
C TRP A 114 40.30 -19.70 14.79
N LEU A 115 40.06 -21.00 14.64
CA LEU A 115 39.35 -21.59 13.50
C LEU A 115 37.89 -21.10 13.45
N HIS A 116 37.19 -21.05 14.58
CA HIS A 116 35.80 -20.58 14.66
C HIS A 116 35.67 -19.08 14.40
N SER A 117 36.71 -18.29 14.71
CA SER A 117 36.71 -16.85 14.45
C SER A 117 36.94 -16.49 12.98
N THR A 118 37.68 -17.32 12.25
CA THR A 118 38.10 -17.08 10.86
C THR A 118 37.21 -17.79 9.85
N SER A 119 36.62 -18.94 10.22
CA SER A 119 35.79 -19.77 9.35
C SER A 119 34.39 -19.98 9.92
N LEU A 120 33.39 -19.39 9.25
CA LEU A 120 31.98 -19.58 9.58
C LEU A 120 31.54 -21.05 9.44
N VAL A 121 32.03 -21.74 8.40
CA VAL A 121 31.70 -23.16 8.17
C VAL A 121 32.18 -24.02 9.33
N SER A 122 33.36 -23.70 9.88
CA SER A 122 33.92 -24.42 11.03
C SER A 122 33.14 -24.12 12.31
N ALA A 123 32.72 -22.86 12.52
CA ALA A 123 31.89 -22.49 13.65
C ALA A 123 30.53 -23.20 13.65
N VAL A 124 29.87 -23.28 12.48
CA VAL A 124 28.58 -24.00 12.31
C VAL A 124 28.75 -25.51 12.50
N ARG A 125 29.87 -26.09 12.07
CA ARG A 125 30.16 -27.53 12.16
C ARG A 125 30.93 -27.93 13.43
N ALA A 126 31.06 -27.05 14.42
CA ALA A 126 31.86 -27.28 15.62
C ALA A 126 31.38 -28.49 16.46
N GLY A 127 30.08 -28.81 16.42
CA GLY A 127 29.53 -29.98 17.10
C GLY A 127 29.79 -29.97 18.60
N ARG A 128 30.56 -30.95 19.10
CA ARG A 128 30.94 -31.07 20.53
C ARG A 128 31.98 -30.03 20.97
N ASP A 129 32.68 -29.40 20.03
CA ASP A 129 33.70 -28.37 20.28
C ASP A 129 33.12 -26.95 20.15
N PHE A 130 31.81 -26.78 20.34
CA PHE A 130 31.11 -25.49 20.26
C PHE A 130 31.45 -24.61 21.46
N ASN A 131 31.93 -23.38 21.19
CA ASN A 131 32.31 -22.41 22.21
C ASN A 131 31.60 -21.06 21.98
N LEU A 132 31.75 -20.13 22.94
CA LEU A 132 31.14 -18.81 22.85
C LEU A 132 31.59 -18.02 21.60
N VAL A 133 32.84 -18.21 21.17
CA VAL A 133 33.40 -17.60 19.95
C VAL A 133 32.67 -18.10 18.71
N ALA A 134 32.34 -19.39 18.63
CA ALA A 134 31.56 -19.97 17.53
C ALA A 134 30.14 -19.40 17.49
N LEU A 135 29.47 -19.25 18.64
CA LEU A 135 28.15 -18.63 18.73
C LEU A 135 28.19 -17.17 18.24
N ALA A 136 29.15 -16.39 18.74
CA ALA A 136 29.32 -15.00 18.35
C ALA A 136 29.63 -14.86 16.85
N ALA A 137 30.45 -15.74 16.28
CA ALA A 137 30.76 -15.77 14.86
C ALA A 137 29.52 -16.03 13.98
N ILE A 138 28.67 -16.99 14.37
CA ILE A 138 27.43 -17.32 13.66
C ILE A 138 26.46 -16.16 13.70
N LEU A 139 26.20 -15.58 14.89
CA LEU A 139 25.27 -14.46 15.01
C LEU A 139 25.79 -13.23 14.27
N LEU A 140 27.08 -12.93 14.38
CA LEU A 140 27.71 -11.82 13.66
C LEU A 140 27.59 -11.98 12.14
N ALA A 141 27.60 -13.21 11.62
CA ALA A 141 27.39 -13.47 10.20
C ALA A 141 25.96 -13.17 9.73
N LEU A 142 24.97 -13.19 10.64
CA LEU A 142 23.58 -12.85 10.34
C LEU A 142 23.29 -11.34 10.43
N VAL A 143 24.15 -10.58 11.13
CA VAL A 143 23.95 -9.14 11.34
C VAL A 143 23.69 -8.35 10.06
N PRO A 144 24.37 -8.58 8.92
CA PRO A 144 24.11 -7.84 7.68
C PRO A 144 22.65 -7.89 7.18
N ALA A 145 21.85 -8.87 7.63
CA ALA A 145 20.41 -8.91 7.34
C ALA A 145 19.62 -7.74 7.97
N ASN A 146 20.18 -7.04 8.97
CA ASN A 146 19.58 -5.87 9.58
C ASN A 146 19.39 -4.70 8.60
N ALA A 147 20.26 -4.55 7.60
CA ALA A 147 20.24 -3.43 6.67
C ALA A 147 18.99 -3.41 5.77
N PRO A 148 18.64 -4.50 5.05
CA PRO A 148 17.39 -4.53 4.28
C PRO A 148 16.14 -4.47 5.18
N LEU A 149 16.19 -5.07 6.38
CA LEU A 149 15.08 -4.98 7.34
C LEU A 149 14.85 -3.55 7.81
N ALA A 150 15.91 -2.84 8.19
CA ALA A 150 15.83 -1.44 8.61
C ALA A 150 15.33 -0.53 7.48
N GLN A 151 15.79 -0.74 6.24
CA GLN A 151 15.28 0.01 5.08
C GLN A 151 13.78 -0.21 4.84
N ARG A 152 13.28 -1.44 5.03
CA ARG A 152 11.86 -1.76 4.88
C ARG A 152 10.97 -1.24 6.01
N ALA A 153 11.55 -0.83 7.13
CA ALA A 153 10.81 -0.30 8.26
C ALA A 153 10.24 1.12 8.02
N SER A 154 10.58 1.76 6.90
CA SER A 154 10.01 3.04 6.47
C SER A 154 9.64 3.00 4.98
N THR A 155 8.35 3.11 4.66
CA THR A 155 7.83 3.11 3.29
C THR A 155 7.00 4.36 3.02
N ALA A 156 7.06 4.90 1.80
CA ALA A 156 6.16 5.99 1.41
C ALA A 156 4.76 5.44 1.11
N ALA A 157 3.73 6.03 1.73
CA ALA A 157 2.33 5.70 1.55
C ALA A 157 1.54 6.97 1.25
N SER A 158 0.49 6.85 0.42
CA SER A 158 -0.44 7.95 0.18
C SER A 158 -1.42 8.08 1.33
N ARG A 159 -1.61 9.30 1.82
CA ARG A 159 -2.62 9.66 2.81
C ARG A 159 -3.47 10.79 2.25
N VAL A 160 -4.79 10.65 2.35
CA VAL A 160 -5.72 11.72 2.01
C VAL A 160 -5.80 12.69 3.19
N VAL A 161 -5.51 13.96 2.92
CA VAL A 161 -5.65 15.06 3.88
C VAL A 161 -6.82 15.93 3.44
N THR A 162 -7.69 16.24 4.40
CA THR A 162 -8.88 17.07 4.20
C THR A 162 -8.61 18.49 4.68
N ALA A 163 -8.84 19.49 3.83
CA ALA A 163 -8.78 20.90 4.17
C ALA A 163 -10.06 21.62 3.75
N GLU A 164 -10.49 22.65 4.48
CA GLU A 164 -11.61 23.48 4.05
C GLU A 164 -11.20 24.37 2.88
N ALA A 165 -12.06 24.44 1.85
CA ALA A 165 -11.86 25.27 0.68
C ALA A 165 -13.18 25.89 0.21
N THR A 166 -13.13 27.13 -0.27
CA THR A 166 -14.27 27.82 -0.87
C THR A 166 -14.16 27.80 -2.38
N VAL A 167 -15.20 27.32 -3.07
CA VAL A 167 -15.25 27.22 -4.53
C VAL A 167 -16.37 28.09 -5.05
N SER A 168 -16.10 28.83 -6.12
CA SER A 168 -17.09 29.69 -6.76
C SER A 168 -17.58 29.06 -8.05
N LEU A 169 -18.88 28.86 -8.17
CA LEU A 169 -19.52 28.20 -9.31
C LEU A 169 -20.69 29.05 -9.83
N VAL A 170 -20.93 28.99 -11.14
CA VAL A 170 -22.13 29.57 -11.75
C VAL A 170 -23.06 28.41 -12.10
N ALA A 171 -24.20 28.34 -11.42
CA ALA A 171 -25.21 27.32 -11.62
C ALA A 171 -26.60 27.97 -11.58
N ALA A 172 -27.41 27.75 -12.62
CA ALA A 172 -28.77 28.27 -12.67
C ALA A 172 -29.64 27.55 -11.63
N GLN A 173 -30.26 28.29 -10.72
CA GLN A 173 -31.16 27.72 -9.71
C GLN A 173 -32.55 27.38 -10.28
N THR A 174 -32.91 27.99 -11.41
CA THR A 174 -34.21 27.84 -12.09
C THR A 174 -34.01 27.78 -13.60
N ILE A 175 -34.81 26.98 -14.30
CA ILE A 175 -34.89 27.02 -15.76
C ILE A 175 -35.83 28.15 -16.15
N ASN A 176 -35.30 29.15 -16.86
CA ASN A 176 -36.05 30.33 -17.31
C ASN A 176 -36.23 30.32 -18.84
N SER A 177 -36.83 31.37 -19.40
CA SER A 177 -37.03 31.49 -20.86
C SER A 177 -35.73 31.36 -21.67
N SER A 178 -34.62 31.91 -21.19
CA SER A 178 -33.33 31.81 -21.89
C SER A 178 -32.73 30.39 -21.93
N MET A 179 -33.27 29.48 -21.11
CA MET A 179 -32.89 28.07 -21.01
C MET A 179 -34.05 27.13 -21.34
N ALA A 180 -35.08 27.62 -22.04
CA ALA A 180 -36.22 26.80 -22.40
C ALA A 180 -35.77 25.54 -23.15
N THR A 181 -36.40 24.40 -22.88
CA THR A 181 -35.93 23.10 -23.37
C THR A 181 -36.73 22.58 -24.56
N GLY A 182 -38.01 22.96 -24.67
CA GLY A 182 -38.90 22.49 -25.74
C GLY A 182 -39.67 23.62 -26.40
N MET A 183 -40.21 23.33 -27.58
CA MET A 183 -41.13 24.19 -28.30
C MET A 183 -42.49 23.52 -28.45
N VAL A 184 -43.54 24.22 -28.04
CA VAL A 184 -44.93 23.87 -28.37
C VAL A 184 -45.28 24.52 -29.69
N THR A 185 -45.85 23.75 -30.62
CA THR A 185 -46.37 24.29 -31.89
C THR A 185 -47.87 24.05 -32.01
N GLY A 186 -48.56 24.97 -32.68
CA GLY A 186 -50.01 24.89 -32.83
C GLY A 186 -50.78 25.24 -31.56
N ARG A 187 -51.97 24.67 -31.41
CA ARG A 187 -52.86 24.87 -30.25
C ARG A 187 -52.89 23.67 -29.28
N THR A 188 -52.09 22.64 -29.56
CA THR A 188 -51.96 21.47 -28.69
C THR A 188 -50.95 21.76 -27.59
N THR A 189 -51.06 21.07 -26.46
CA THR A 189 -50.11 21.15 -25.33
C THR A 189 -48.96 20.15 -25.48
N SER A 190 -48.71 19.67 -26.69
CA SER A 190 -47.69 18.66 -26.99
C SER A 190 -46.39 19.31 -27.44
N ILE A 191 -45.28 18.89 -26.85
CA ILE A 191 -43.94 19.34 -27.23
C ILE A 191 -43.59 18.78 -28.61
N SER A 192 -43.19 19.66 -29.53
CA SER A 192 -42.96 19.29 -30.93
C SER A 192 -41.48 18.98 -31.21
N TYR A 193 -40.56 19.75 -30.62
CA TYR A 193 -39.12 19.54 -30.74
C TYR A 193 -38.37 20.23 -29.59
N VAL A 194 -37.11 19.84 -29.41
CA VAL A 194 -36.20 20.45 -28.43
C VAL A 194 -35.61 21.76 -28.94
N THR A 195 -35.37 22.73 -28.06
CA THR A 195 -34.73 23.99 -28.45
C THR A 195 -33.26 23.77 -28.82
N PRO A 196 -32.66 24.60 -29.70
CA PRO A 196 -31.25 24.46 -30.07
C PRO A 196 -30.26 24.53 -28.88
N PRO A 197 -30.42 25.41 -27.87
CA PRO A 197 -29.56 25.40 -26.68
C PRO A 197 -29.66 24.10 -25.90
N PHE A 198 -30.87 23.56 -25.71
CA PHE A 198 -31.04 22.29 -25.01
C PHE A 198 -30.53 21.10 -25.81
N ALA A 199 -30.65 21.12 -27.14
CA ALA A 199 -30.11 20.07 -28.00
C ALA A 199 -28.59 19.90 -27.83
N ALA A 200 -27.83 20.98 -27.64
CA ALA A 200 -26.40 20.93 -27.34
C ALA A 200 -26.11 20.26 -25.99
N VAL A 201 -26.86 20.64 -24.94
CA VAL A 201 -26.75 20.04 -23.60
C VAL A 201 -27.11 18.55 -23.63
N LEU A 202 -28.16 18.18 -24.36
CA LEU A 202 -28.59 16.79 -24.53
C LEU A 202 -27.52 15.96 -25.26
N GLN A 203 -26.91 16.52 -26.31
CA GLN A 203 -25.80 15.85 -27.01
C GLN A 203 -24.61 15.61 -26.07
N ASN A 204 -24.22 16.61 -25.27
CA ASN A 204 -23.15 16.49 -24.28
C ASN A 204 -23.46 15.41 -23.23
N TYR A 205 -24.71 15.30 -22.79
CA TYR A 205 -25.16 14.22 -21.92
C TYR A 205 -24.99 12.84 -22.59
N LEU A 206 -25.48 12.68 -23.82
CA LEU A 206 -25.42 11.40 -24.55
C LEU A 206 -23.99 10.90 -24.80
N VAL A 207 -23.04 11.82 -25.03
CA VAL A 207 -21.62 11.48 -25.20
C VAL A 207 -20.82 11.49 -23.89
N SER A 208 -21.49 11.71 -22.74
CA SER A 208 -20.84 11.81 -21.42
C SER A 208 -19.72 12.86 -21.34
N ALA A 209 -19.89 14.00 -22.00
CA ALA A 209 -18.91 15.09 -21.97
C ALA A 209 -18.77 15.68 -20.55
N PRO A 210 -17.57 16.10 -20.12
CA PRO A 210 -17.37 16.76 -18.83
C PRO A 210 -18.01 18.16 -18.81
N ILE A 211 -18.59 18.56 -17.67
CA ILE A 211 -19.12 19.91 -17.48
C ILE A 211 -17.97 20.82 -17.07
N MET A 212 -17.61 21.77 -17.94
CA MET A 212 -16.50 22.69 -17.71
C MET A 212 -16.95 23.88 -16.86
N ILE A 213 -16.12 24.26 -15.89
CA ILE A 213 -16.33 25.47 -15.07
C ILE A 213 -15.28 26.53 -15.38
N ALA A 214 -15.61 27.80 -15.13
CA ALA A 214 -14.70 28.91 -15.34
C ALA A 214 -13.39 28.71 -14.53
N PRO A 215 -12.22 28.96 -15.13
CA PRO A 215 -10.92 28.65 -14.53
C PRO A 215 -10.66 29.38 -13.20
N ASP A 216 -11.22 30.56 -13.05
CA ASP A 216 -11.22 31.42 -11.86
C ASP A 216 -12.05 30.84 -10.69
N GLY A 217 -13.09 30.06 -10.99
CA GLY A 217 -13.90 29.35 -9.99
C GLY A 217 -13.25 28.06 -9.46
N ALA A 218 -12.38 27.43 -10.25
CA ALA A 218 -11.77 26.13 -9.97
C ALA A 218 -10.41 26.19 -9.28
N LEU A 219 -9.82 27.39 -9.13
CA LEU A 219 -8.43 27.58 -8.69
C LEU A 219 -8.15 26.93 -7.32
N ALA A 220 -9.11 26.99 -6.40
CA ALA A 220 -9.01 26.41 -5.06
C ALA A 220 -8.89 24.87 -5.08
N CYS A 221 -9.32 24.22 -6.16
CA CYS A 221 -9.42 22.77 -6.32
C CYS A 221 -8.45 22.22 -7.38
N HIS A 222 -7.47 23.01 -7.81
CA HIS A 222 -6.57 22.60 -8.90
C HIS A 222 -5.64 21.44 -8.53
N ALA A 223 -5.26 21.32 -7.25
CA ALA A 223 -4.37 20.28 -6.75
C ALA A 223 -5.08 19.35 -5.73
N GLY A 224 -6.30 18.93 -6.04
CA GLY A 224 -7.09 18.02 -5.21
C GLY A 224 -8.50 17.78 -5.74
N ILE A 225 -9.30 17.06 -4.97
CA ILE A 225 -10.73 16.85 -5.24
C ILE A 225 -11.51 17.66 -4.21
N CYS A 226 -12.40 18.53 -4.65
CA CYS A 226 -13.28 19.28 -3.75
C CYS A 226 -14.68 18.68 -3.76
N ARG A 227 -15.22 18.43 -2.57
CA ARG A 227 -16.56 17.89 -2.38
C ARG A 227 -17.41 18.91 -1.64
N GLY A 228 -18.60 19.19 -2.14
CA GLY A 228 -19.48 20.18 -1.53
C GLY A 228 -20.92 20.07 -1.99
N ALA A 229 -21.71 21.08 -1.62
CA ALA A 229 -23.11 21.18 -1.99
C ALA A 229 -23.37 22.46 -2.80
N VAL A 230 -23.99 22.32 -3.97
CA VAL A 230 -24.36 23.45 -4.85
C VAL A 230 -25.86 23.48 -5.06
N ARG A 231 -26.43 24.69 -5.21
CA ARG A 231 -27.85 24.85 -5.49
C ARG A 231 -28.03 25.00 -6.99
N ALA A 232 -28.83 24.15 -7.59
CA ALA A 232 -29.07 24.18 -9.03
C ALA A 232 -30.49 23.72 -9.38
N ALA A 233 -30.93 24.02 -10.60
CA ALA A 233 -32.22 23.60 -11.11
C ALA A 233 -32.28 22.07 -11.22
N GLY A 234 -33.42 21.51 -10.82
CA GLY A 234 -33.64 20.08 -10.68
C GLY A 234 -35.11 19.70 -10.71
N TYR A 235 -35.36 18.42 -10.40
CA TYR A 235 -36.71 17.89 -10.23
C TYR A 235 -36.82 17.20 -8.88
N ASP A 236 -37.80 17.60 -8.08
CA ASP A 236 -38.25 16.81 -6.94
C ASP A 236 -38.99 15.57 -7.47
N MET A 237 -38.45 14.39 -7.20
CA MET A 237 -38.91 13.14 -7.80
C MET A 237 -39.60 12.29 -6.74
N THR A 238 -40.89 12.05 -6.90
CA THR A 238 -41.68 11.23 -5.96
C THR A 238 -42.37 10.10 -6.71
N CYS A 239 -42.27 8.87 -6.18
CA CYS A 239 -42.85 7.68 -6.81
C CYS A 239 -43.83 6.97 -5.88
N VAL A 240 -45.02 6.67 -6.40
CA VAL A 240 -46.05 5.91 -5.69
C VAL A 240 -46.09 4.48 -6.26
N PRO A 241 -45.97 3.44 -5.40
CA PRO A 241 -46.15 2.06 -5.81
C PRO A 241 -47.63 1.74 -6.08
N GLY A 242 -47.87 0.91 -7.08
CA GLY A 242 -49.16 0.28 -7.34
C GLY A 242 -48.97 -1.13 -7.87
N SER A 243 -50.07 -1.87 -7.96
CA SER A 243 -50.08 -3.21 -8.54
C SER A 243 -51.34 -3.43 -9.36
N ARG A 244 -51.22 -4.20 -10.43
CA ARG A 244 -52.37 -4.66 -11.23
C ARG A 244 -52.32 -6.17 -11.38
N ILE A 245 -53.47 -6.82 -11.36
CA ILE A 245 -53.53 -8.27 -11.52
C ILE A 245 -53.26 -8.62 -12.99
N PHE A 246 -52.52 -9.71 -13.22
CA PHE A 246 -52.22 -10.24 -14.54
C PHE A 246 -52.44 -11.75 -14.56
N ASP A 247 -53.30 -12.21 -15.47
CA ASP A 247 -53.54 -13.64 -15.62
C ASP A 247 -53.81 -14.03 -17.08
N ARG A 248 -52.80 -14.66 -17.69
CA ARG A 248 -52.80 -15.24 -19.04
C ARG A 248 -52.59 -16.76 -19.00
N SER A 249 -52.86 -17.40 -17.87
CA SER A 249 -52.79 -18.86 -17.78
C SER A 249 -53.81 -19.55 -18.71
N PRO A 250 -53.51 -20.78 -19.19
CA PRO A 250 -54.47 -21.59 -19.92
C PRO A 250 -55.72 -21.82 -19.07
N ARG A 251 -56.91 -21.66 -19.67
CA ARG A 251 -58.20 -21.83 -19.00
C ARG A 251 -59.20 -22.57 -19.87
N LEU A 252 -60.17 -23.21 -19.23
CA LEU A 252 -61.40 -23.71 -19.86
C LEU A 252 -62.36 -22.53 -20.13
N PRO A 253 -63.27 -22.61 -21.11
CA PRO A 253 -64.13 -21.49 -21.54
C PRO A 253 -65.00 -20.85 -20.45
N ASP A 254 -65.26 -21.55 -19.34
CA ASP A 254 -66.20 -21.14 -18.29
C ASP A 254 -65.52 -20.61 -17.01
N GLU A 255 -64.18 -20.49 -16.98
CA GLU A 255 -63.48 -19.96 -15.79
C GLU A 255 -63.41 -18.42 -15.77
N PRO A 256 -63.79 -17.76 -14.66
CA PRO A 256 -63.70 -16.31 -14.52
C PRO A 256 -62.24 -15.83 -14.49
N THR A 257 -61.96 -14.73 -15.17
CA THR A 257 -60.62 -14.13 -15.22
C THR A 257 -60.42 -13.19 -14.04
N LEU A 258 -59.25 -13.25 -13.40
CA LEU A 258 -58.91 -12.43 -12.23
C LEU A 258 -58.74 -10.94 -12.57
N ASP A 259 -58.45 -10.62 -13.82
CA ASP A 259 -58.25 -9.29 -14.36
C ASP A 259 -59.41 -8.84 -15.29
N ASN A 260 -60.53 -9.58 -15.30
CA ASN A 260 -61.67 -9.37 -16.21
C ASN A 260 -61.31 -9.34 -17.71
N ALA A 261 -60.11 -9.82 -18.10
CA ALA A 261 -59.63 -9.86 -19.48
C ALA A 261 -59.51 -11.31 -19.96
N SER A 262 -59.80 -11.58 -21.23
CA SER A 262 -59.63 -12.90 -21.84
C SER A 262 -58.15 -13.30 -21.88
N SER A 263 -57.84 -14.60 -21.84
CA SER A 263 -56.48 -15.11 -22.10
C SER A 263 -55.97 -14.77 -23.50
N VAL A 264 -56.89 -14.39 -24.40
CA VAL A 264 -56.63 -13.98 -25.79
C VAL A 264 -56.35 -12.47 -25.90
N ASP A 265 -56.77 -11.67 -24.93
CA ASP A 265 -56.66 -10.21 -25.00
C ASP A 265 -55.21 -9.74 -24.83
N PRO A 266 -54.75 -8.77 -25.63
CA PRO A 266 -53.40 -8.24 -25.52
C PRO A 266 -53.18 -7.61 -24.14
N ALA A 267 -52.15 -8.07 -23.44
CA ALA A 267 -51.72 -7.55 -22.14
C ALA A 267 -50.43 -6.75 -22.29
N VAL A 268 -50.38 -5.55 -21.71
CA VAL A 268 -49.13 -4.81 -21.56
C VAL A 268 -48.39 -5.37 -20.35
N ILE A 269 -47.28 -6.08 -20.60
CA ILE A 269 -46.48 -6.74 -19.56
C ILE A 269 -45.22 -5.95 -19.19
N PHE A 270 -44.85 -4.99 -20.04
CA PHE A 270 -43.89 -3.94 -19.74
C PHE A 270 -44.31 -2.66 -20.47
N ALA A 271 -44.25 -1.51 -19.81
CA ALA A 271 -44.38 -0.20 -20.43
C ALA A 271 -43.66 0.85 -19.61
N THR A 272 -43.04 1.82 -20.27
CA THR A 272 -42.54 3.06 -19.69
C THR A 272 -43.11 4.20 -20.53
N GLU A 273 -43.99 5.00 -19.94
CA GLU A 273 -44.71 6.06 -20.63
C GLU A 273 -44.48 7.39 -19.91
N PHE A 274 -44.20 8.44 -20.68
CA PHE A 274 -43.98 9.79 -20.16
C PHE A 274 -45.13 10.69 -20.60
N HIS A 275 -45.66 11.46 -19.65
CA HIS A 275 -46.66 12.47 -19.90
C HIS A 275 -46.19 13.80 -19.31
N TYR A 276 -46.12 14.81 -20.15
CA TYR A 276 -45.86 16.18 -19.72
C TYR A 276 -47.17 16.94 -19.66
N VAL A 277 -47.40 17.62 -18.53
CA VAL A 277 -48.58 18.46 -18.35
C VAL A 277 -48.11 19.91 -18.17
N GLU A 278 -48.54 20.76 -19.09
CA GLU A 278 -48.34 22.21 -19.04
C GLU A 278 -49.71 22.87 -18.81
N TRP A 279 -50.03 23.19 -17.55
CA TRP A 279 -51.37 23.68 -17.18
C TRP A 279 -51.55 25.17 -17.56
N THR A 280 -52.69 25.48 -18.18
CA THR A 280 -52.95 26.80 -18.82
C THR A 280 -53.90 27.72 -18.05
N ASN A 281 -54.50 27.28 -16.92
CA ASN A 281 -55.53 28.06 -16.21
C ASN A 281 -55.30 28.18 -14.69
N GLY A 282 -54.43 29.09 -14.24
CA GLY A 282 -54.51 29.73 -12.92
C GLY A 282 -54.37 28.88 -11.64
N LEU A 283 -53.14 28.89 -11.07
CA LEU A 283 -52.73 28.71 -9.66
C LEU A 283 -52.88 27.27 -9.09
N ALA A 284 -51.79 26.52 -8.83
CA ALA A 284 -50.73 26.82 -7.86
C ALA A 284 -49.27 26.58 -8.35
N ALA A 285 -48.28 27.07 -7.59
CA ALA A 285 -46.86 26.81 -7.84
C ALA A 285 -46.53 25.32 -7.60
N GLY A 286 -45.91 24.65 -8.57
CA GLY A 286 -45.50 23.23 -8.47
C GLY A 286 -46.30 22.22 -9.31
N GLU A 287 -47.14 22.67 -10.25
CA GLU A 287 -48.07 21.78 -10.98
C GLU A 287 -47.62 21.29 -12.35
N ALA A 288 -46.60 21.89 -12.98
CA ALA A 288 -46.01 21.28 -14.17
C ALA A 288 -45.10 20.14 -13.75
N ALA A 289 -45.56 18.93 -14.01
CA ALA A 289 -44.84 17.72 -13.68
C ALA A 289 -44.58 16.90 -14.95
N ILE A 290 -43.40 16.29 -15.00
CA ILE A 290 -43.17 15.16 -15.89
C ILE A 290 -43.64 13.93 -15.14
N ASN A 291 -44.66 13.26 -15.68
CA ASN A 291 -45.20 12.04 -15.10
C ASN A 291 -44.61 10.85 -15.84
N LEU A 292 -43.96 9.96 -15.11
CA LEU A 292 -43.45 8.68 -15.59
C LEU A 292 -44.34 7.56 -15.03
N THR A 293 -44.93 6.79 -15.93
CA THR A 293 -45.66 5.56 -15.58
C THR A 293 -44.84 4.38 -16.07
N ALA A 294 -44.39 3.53 -15.15
CA ALA A 294 -43.78 2.26 -15.49
C ALA A 294 -44.67 1.10 -15.04
N VAL A 295 -44.95 0.18 -15.96
CA VAL A 295 -45.58 -1.10 -15.70
C VAL A 295 -44.58 -2.16 -16.05
N PHE A 296 -44.33 -3.12 -15.16
CA PHE A 296 -43.47 -4.24 -15.49
C PHE A 296 -43.79 -5.47 -14.65
N LYS A 297 -43.50 -6.62 -15.24
CA LYS A 297 -43.70 -7.92 -14.63
C LYS A 297 -42.42 -8.34 -13.89
N GLN A 298 -42.50 -8.54 -12.58
CA GLN A 298 -41.35 -8.96 -11.78
C GLN A 298 -41.17 -10.49 -11.72
N ASP A 299 -42.24 -11.25 -11.94
CA ASP A 299 -42.25 -12.70 -11.89
C ASP A 299 -42.39 -13.35 -13.27
N GLY A 300 -41.73 -14.48 -13.49
CA GLY A 300 -41.81 -15.24 -14.75
C GLY A 300 -43.06 -16.12 -14.94
N GLY A 301 -44.14 -15.91 -14.18
CA GLY A 301 -45.36 -16.75 -14.26
C GLY A 301 -46.41 -16.19 -15.23
N CYS A 302 -47.23 -17.01 -15.90
CA CYS A 302 -48.38 -16.50 -16.69
C CYS A 302 -49.50 -15.90 -15.82
N LYS A 303 -49.42 -16.06 -14.49
CA LYS A 303 -50.36 -15.54 -13.51
C LYS A 303 -49.58 -14.87 -12.37
N GLY A 304 -50.04 -13.71 -11.94
CA GLY A 304 -49.41 -12.94 -10.88
C GLY A 304 -49.88 -11.48 -10.87
N THR A 305 -48.99 -10.59 -10.47
CA THR A 305 -49.24 -9.16 -10.41
C THR A 305 -48.18 -8.39 -11.19
N LEU A 306 -48.62 -7.40 -11.98
CA LEU A 306 -47.75 -6.40 -12.58
C LEU A 306 -47.47 -5.32 -11.54
N THR A 307 -46.21 -4.92 -11.45
CA THR A 307 -45.80 -3.78 -10.63
C THR A 307 -46.03 -2.50 -11.44
N LEU A 308 -46.70 -1.53 -10.82
CA LEU A 308 -46.93 -0.21 -11.36
C LEU A 308 -46.14 0.79 -10.52
N ARG A 309 -45.39 1.68 -11.19
CA ARG A 309 -44.70 2.80 -10.56
C ARG A 309 -45.14 4.08 -11.25
N ASN A 310 -45.78 4.96 -10.48
CA ASN A 310 -46.14 6.28 -10.95
C ASN A 310 -45.22 7.29 -10.29
N CYS A 311 -44.32 7.88 -11.07
CA CYS A 311 -43.38 8.88 -10.61
C CYS A 311 -43.75 10.26 -11.14
N THR A 312 -43.66 11.27 -10.29
CA THR A 312 -43.87 12.67 -10.65
C THR A 312 -42.58 13.43 -10.43
N LEU A 313 -42.15 14.18 -11.44
CA LEU A 313 -40.95 15.02 -11.41
C LEU A 313 -41.39 16.49 -11.45
N VAL A 314 -41.26 17.18 -10.32
CA VAL A 314 -41.70 18.57 -10.16
C VAL A 314 -40.48 19.50 -10.21
N PRO A 315 -40.45 20.53 -11.06
CA PRO A 315 -39.37 21.51 -11.12
C PRO A 315 -39.11 22.18 -9.77
N ALA A 316 -37.87 22.09 -9.30
CA ALA A 316 -37.44 22.67 -8.04
C ALA A 316 -35.96 23.09 -8.09
N THR A 317 -35.56 23.98 -7.19
CA THR A 317 -34.14 24.17 -6.88
C THR A 317 -33.74 23.11 -5.87
N LEU A 318 -32.73 22.31 -6.22
CA LEU A 318 -32.18 21.27 -5.36
C LEU A 318 -30.78 21.63 -4.88
N GLU A 319 -30.45 21.18 -3.68
CA GLU A 319 -29.08 21.16 -3.17
C GLU A 319 -28.41 19.83 -3.56
N TYR A 320 -27.57 19.88 -4.59
CA TYR A 320 -26.85 18.74 -5.12
C TYR A 320 -25.50 18.54 -4.45
N ARG A 321 -25.15 17.29 -4.17
CA ARG A 321 -23.79 16.90 -3.80
C ARG A 321 -22.93 16.80 -5.06
N VAL A 322 -21.87 17.60 -5.11
CA VAL A 322 -21.01 17.72 -6.29
C VAL A 322 -19.55 17.50 -5.95
N VAL A 323 -18.82 17.05 -6.97
CA VAL A 323 -17.38 16.90 -6.97
C VAL A 323 -16.79 17.83 -8.01
N VAL A 324 -15.83 18.64 -7.60
CA VAL A 324 -15.06 19.53 -8.46
C VAL A 324 -13.62 19.05 -8.52
N ALA A 325 -13.15 18.73 -9.72
CA ALA A 325 -11.78 18.31 -9.97
C ALA A 325 -11.34 18.77 -11.37
N ASN A 326 -10.11 19.24 -11.52
CA ASN A 326 -9.52 19.63 -12.82
C ASN A 326 -10.41 20.58 -13.65
N SER A 327 -11.00 21.60 -13.01
CA SER A 327 -11.92 22.55 -13.66
C SER A 327 -13.17 21.91 -14.29
N THR A 328 -13.56 20.75 -13.78
CA THR A 328 -14.82 20.09 -14.12
C THR A 328 -15.68 19.93 -12.87
N VAL A 329 -16.99 19.94 -13.06
CA VAL A 329 -17.98 19.67 -12.02
C VAL A 329 -18.82 18.45 -12.40
N ALA A 330 -19.09 17.58 -11.44
CA ALA A 330 -19.94 16.42 -11.62
C ALA A 330 -20.77 16.16 -10.36
N LEU A 331 -21.88 15.42 -10.52
CA LEU A 331 -22.61 14.88 -9.38
C LEU A 331 -21.73 13.87 -8.62
N ASP A 332 -21.75 13.92 -7.28
CA ASP A 332 -21.05 12.94 -6.45
C ASP A 332 -21.77 11.59 -6.54
N GLY A 333 -21.13 10.61 -7.17
CA GLY A 333 -21.70 9.27 -7.39
C GLY A 333 -22.02 8.48 -6.11
N ARG A 334 -21.64 8.99 -4.94
CA ARG A 334 -22.04 8.43 -3.63
C ARG A 334 -23.49 8.76 -3.25
N TYR A 335 -24.12 9.72 -3.93
CA TYR A 335 -25.45 10.21 -3.63
C TYR A 335 -26.38 10.04 -4.83
N THR A 336 -27.66 9.77 -4.55
CA THR A 336 -28.72 9.52 -5.54
C THR A 336 -29.75 10.66 -5.54
N TYR A 337 -30.79 10.55 -6.37
CA TYR A 337 -31.90 11.51 -6.36
C TYR A 337 -32.66 11.55 -5.03
N HIS A 338 -32.58 10.50 -4.21
CA HIS A 338 -33.19 10.46 -2.88
C HIS A 338 -32.50 11.36 -1.85
N ASP A 339 -31.22 11.68 -2.08
CA ASP A 339 -30.41 12.48 -1.15
C ASP A 339 -30.48 13.98 -1.44
N ASP A 340 -31.06 14.35 -2.59
CA ASP A 340 -31.18 15.74 -3.02
C ASP A 340 -32.21 16.47 -2.16
N LYS A 341 -31.85 17.63 -1.63
CA LYS A 341 -32.73 18.42 -0.77
C LYS A 341 -33.42 19.51 -1.57
N VAL A 342 -34.75 19.55 -1.48
CA VAL A 342 -35.56 20.60 -2.08
C VAL A 342 -35.39 21.91 -1.31
N VAL A 343 -34.98 22.97 -2.01
CA VAL A 343 -34.86 24.32 -1.46
C VAL A 343 -36.13 25.13 -1.73
N SER A 344 -36.63 25.10 -2.97
CA SER A 344 -37.83 25.83 -3.37
C SER A 344 -38.43 25.26 -4.65
N TYR A 345 -39.77 25.28 -4.75
CA TYR A 345 -40.50 24.93 -5.97
C TYR A 345 -40.66 26.14 -6.89
N HIS A 346 -40.74 25.90 -8.20
CA HIS A 346 -40.91 26.95 -9.20
C HIS A 346 -42.13 26.71 -10.05
N ALA A 347 -42.90 27.78 -10.28
CA ALA A 347 -43.99 27.75 -11.24
C ALA A 347 -43.43 27.85 -12.65
N THR A 348 -43.91 27.00 -13.55
CA THR A 348 -43.60 27.09 -14.97
C THR A 348 -44.73 27.83 -15.67
N PRO A 349 -44.45 28.91 -16.40
CA PRO A 349 -45.47 29.60 -17.16
C PRO A 349 -45.98 28.70 -18.30
N GLY A 350 -47.27 28.37 -18.27
CA GLY A 350 -47.97 27.73 -19.38
C GLY A 350 -48.57 28.78 -20.33
N GLY A 351 -48.74 28.42 -21.60
CA GLY A 351 -49.35 29.29 -22.60
C GLY A 351 -50.34 28.55 -23.49
N SER A 352 -51.30 29.29 -24.05
CA SER A 352 -52.11 28.79 -25.17
C SER A 352 -51.47 29.22 -26.48
N GLY A 353 -51.17 28.26 -27.37
CA GLY A 353 -50.58 28.55 -28.68
C GLY A 353 -49.08 28.23 -28.75
N PRO A 354 -48.39 28.62 -29.82
CA PRO A 354 -46.95 28.38 -29.95
C PRO A 354 -46.15 29.17 -28.91
N HIS A 355 -45.40 28.47 -28.06
CA HIS A 355 -44.52 29.09 -27.07
C HIS A 355 -43.35 28.17 -26.71
N GLU A 356 -42.36 28.74 -26.03
CA GLU A 356 -41.26 28.01 -25.41
C GLU A 356 -41.73 27.32 -24.14
N SER A 357 -41.41 26.04 -23.99
CA SER A 357 -41.65 25.24 -22.79
C SER A 357 -40.36 25.04 -22.02
N TYR A 358 -40.38 25.33 -20.72
CA TYR A 358 -39.17 25.33 -19.91
C TYR A 358 -38.68 23.91 -19.64
N HIS A 359 -39.59 22.96 -19.41
CA HIS A 359 -39.26 21.57 -19.08
C HIS A 359 -39.77 20.55 -20.09
N GLY A 360 -40.64 20.96 -21.02
CA GLY A 360 -41.24 20.05 -22.00
C GLY A 360 -40.22 19.34 -22.88
N GLY A 361 -39.11 19.99 -23.24
CA GLY A 361 -38.04 19.36 -24.02
C GLY A 361 -37.36 18.22 -23.26
N VAL A 362 -37.21 18.35 -21.94
CA VAL A 362 -36.66 17.27 -21.10
C VAL A 362 -37.60 16.07 -21.10
N SER A 363 -38.91 16.30 -20.99
CA SER A 363 -39.88 15.20 -21.08
C SER A 363 -39.84 14.50 -22.43
N LEU A 364 -39.70 15.25 -23.53
CA LEU A 364 -39.59 14.68 -24.87
C LEU A 364 -38.31 13.84 -25.00
N ALA A 365 -37.18 14.36 -24.54
CA ALA A 365 -35.90 13.64 -24.56
C ALA A 365 -35.95 12.35 -23.73
N LEU A 366 -36.51 12.40 -22.51
CA LEU A 366 -36.68 11.21 -21.67
C LEU A 366 -37.62 10.19 -22.31
N SER A 367 -38.70 10.65 -22.93
CA SER A 367 -39.61 9.79 -23.69
C SER A 367 -38.90 9.09 -24.83
N ASP A 368 -38.15 9.81 -25.67
CA ASP A 368 -37.45 9.22 -26.81
C ASP A 368 -36.35 8.24 -26.40
N MET A 369 -35.70 8.48 -25.25
CA MET A 369 -34.65 7.60 -24.73
C MET A 369 -35.19 6.35 -24.03
N PHE A 370 -36.28 6.48 -23.28
CA PHE A 370 -36.71 5.47 -22.32
C PHE A 370 -38.11 4.90 -22.56
N SER A 371 -38.92 5.48 -23.44
CA SER A 371 -40.26 4.95 -23.74
C SER A 371 -40.16 3.61 -24.45
N SER A 372 -40.85 2.62 -23.92
CA SER A 372 -40.82 1.26 -24.42
C SER A 372 -42.08 0.52 -23.99
N LYS A 373 -42.54 -0.41 -24.80
CA LYS A 373 -43.77 -1.16 -24.56
C LYS A 373 -43.60 -2.60 -25.02
N VAL A 374 -44.05 -3.53 -24.19
CA VAL A 374 -44.12 -4.96 -24.51
C VAL A 374 -45.54 -5.43 -24.29
N THR A 375 -46.13 -5.95 -25.36
CA THR A 375 -47.45 -6.56 -25.35
C THR A 375 -47.34 -8.06 -25.54
N LEU A 376 -48.06 -8.80 -24.72
CA LEU A 376 -48.26 -10.24 -24.81
C LEU A 376 -49.67 -10.49 -25.33
N SER A 377 -49.80 -11.16 -26.46
CA SER A 377 -51.08 -11.46 -27.12
C SER A 377 -51.11 -12.91 -27.58
N PHE A 378 -52.29 -13.51 -27.71
CA PHE A 378 -52.42 -14.87 -28.23
C PHE A 378 -52.23 -14.92 -29.74
N GLY A 379 -51.21 -15.65 -30.22
CA GLY A 379 -50.83 -15.78 -31.62
C GLY A 379 -51.48 -16.96 -32.35
N GLY A 380 -52.47 -17.64 -31.76
CA GLY A 380 -53.14 -18.79 -32.36
C GLY A 380 -52.42 -20.11 -32.12
N ALA A 381 -52.26 -20.93 -33.17
CA ALA A 381 -51.71 -22.30 -33.08
C ALA A 381 -50.26 -22.39 -32.57
N VAL A 382 -49.53 -21.26 -32.55
CA VAL A 382 -48.11 -21.18 -32.13
C VAL A 382 -47.98 -20.76 -30.66
N GLY A 383 -49.06 -20.34 -29.99
CA GLY A 383 -49.05 -19.95 -28.58
C GLY A 383 -49.02 -18.44 -28.37
N MET A 384 -48.38 -17.99 -27.29
CA MET A 384 -48.29 -16.57 -26.97
C MET A 384 -47.27 -15.86 -27.87
N LEU A 385 -47.65 -14.69 -28.37
CA LEU A 385 -46.78 -13.79 -29.13
C LEU A 385 -46.40 -12.60 -28.25
N MET A 386 -45.10 -12.30 -28.19
CA MET A 386 -44.58 -11.11 -27.55
C MET A 386 -44.12 -10.10 -28.62
N SER A 387 -44.69 -8.91 -28.59
CA SER A 387 -44.28 -7.78 -29.43
C SER A 387 -43.68 -6.69 -28.55
N SER A 388 -42.50 -6.18 -28.90
CA SER A 388 -41.79 -5.14 -28.17
C SER A 388 -41.49 -3.94 -29.05
N SER A 389 -41.56 -2.75 -28.47
CA SER A 389 -41.11 -1.49 -29.05
C SER A 389 -40.25 -0.71 -28.04
N GLY A 390 -39.27 0.03 -28.55
CA GLY A 390 -38.30 0.75 -27.71
C GLY A 390 -37.21 -0.15 -27.11
N VAL A 391 -36.12 0.47 -26.65
CA VAL A 391 -34.91 -0.24 -26.20
C VAL A 391 -34.91 -0.56 -24.71
N THR A 392 -35.67 0.17 -23.90
CA THR A 392 -35.68 0.01 -22.44
C THR A 392 -36.13 -1.39 -22.04
N ALA A 393 -37.23 -1.90 -22.60
CA ALA A 393 -37.70 -3.25 -22.29
C ALA A 393 -36.63 -4.31 -22.56
N LEU A 394 -35.85 -4.16 -23.64
CA LEU A 394 -34.79 -5.11 -24.00
C LEU A 394 -33.64 -5.11 -22.98
N ARG A 395 -33.32 -3.94 -22.39
CA ARG A 395 -32.22 -3.79 -21.43
C ARG A 395 -32.53 -4.45 -20.07
N TYR A 396 -33.77 -4.35 -19.61
CA TYR A 396 -34.18 -4.84 -18.29
C TYR A 396 -34.80 -6.23 -18.32
N GLN A 397 -34.99 -6.83 -19.51
CA GLN A 397 -35.55 -8.17 -19.65
C GLN A 397 -34.65 -9.24 -19.02
N ARG A 398 -35.27 -10.19 -18.35
CA ARG A 398 -34.69 -11.41 -17.80
C ARG A 398 -35.62 -12.58 -18.08
N GLU A 399 -35.07 -13.78 -18.10
CA GLU A 399 -35.84 -15.01 -18.26
C GLU A 399 -35.58 -15.94 -17.08
N LYS A 400 -36.62 -16.58 -16.56
CA LYS A 400 -36.47 -17.60 -15.52
C LYS A 400 -35.94 -18.91 -16.12
N GLU A 401 -35.02 -19.56 -15.42
CA GLU A 401 -34.42 -20.83 -15.87
C GLU A 401 -35.48 -21.92 -16.10
N ARG A 402 -35.26 -22.73 -17.13
CA ARG A 402 -36.17 -23.80 -17.55
C ARG A 402 -36.12 -24.95 -16.55
N LEU A 403 -37.14 -25.07 -15.70
CA LEU A 403 -37.30 -26.26 -14.86
C LEU A 403 -37.63 -27.50 -15.73
N PRO A 404 -37.25 -28.73 -15.32
CA PRO A 404 -37.41 -29.93 -16.15
C PRO A 404 -38.85 -30.45 -16.28
N VAL A 405 -39.87 -29.68 -15.90
CA VAL A 405 -41.24 -30.18 -15.74
C VAL A 405 -42.22 -29.34 -16.54
N GLU A 406 -42.71 -29.96 -17.61
CA GLU A 406 -44.08 -29.93 -18.16
C GLU A 406 -44.86 -28.61 -18.38
N ASP A 407 -44.23 -27.44 -18.44
CA ASP A 407 -44.89 -26.25 -19.00
C ASP A 407 -44.78 -26.28 -20.54
N THR A 408 -45.91 -26.62 -21.17
CA THR A 408 -46.14 -26.62 -22.62
C THR A 408 -45.42 -25.47 -23.35
N ALA A 409 -44.72 -25.80 -24.44
CA ALA A 409 -43.96 -24.85 -25.27
C ALA A 409 -44.77 -23.61 -25.76
N LEU A 410 -46.10 -23.65 -25.64
CA LEU A 410 -47.07 -22.60 -26.00
C LEU A 410 -47.04 -21.35 -25.10
N TYR A 411 -46.41 -21.41 -23.92
CA TYR A 411 -46.40 -20.32 -22.92
C TYR A 411 -44.98 -19.89 -22.50
N ALA A 412 -44.00 -20.15 -23.35
CA ALA A 412 -42.60 -19.86 -23.07
C ALA A 412 -42.35 -18.36 -22.80
N GLU A 413 -43.10 -17.50 -23.47
CA GLU A 413 -43.00 -16.05 -23.45
C GLU A 413 -43.40 -15.48 -22.08
N CYS A 414 -44.22 -16.19 -21.30
CA CYS A 414 -44.54 -15.80 -19.93
C CYS A 414 -43.32 -15.87 -18.99
N ARG A 415 -42.26 -16.62 -19.32
CA ARG A 415 -41.07 -16.71 -18.46
C ARG A 415 -40.29 -15.40 -18.38
N ASN A 416 -40.54 -14.48 -19.30
CA ASN A 416 -39.92 -13.17 -19.30
C ASN A 416 -40.45 -12.32 -18.14
N TYR A 417 -39.52 -11.69 -17.44
CA TYR A 417 -39.76 -10.69 -16.40
C TYR A 417 -38.74 -9.55 -16.57
N TRP A 418 -38.95 -8.44 -15.88
CA TRP A 418 -38.12 -7.24 -16.00
C TRP A 418 -37.67 -6.75 -14.64
N LEU A 419 -36.42 -6.31 -14.58
CA LEU A 419 -35.90 -5.53 -13.45
C LEU A 419 -36.53 -4.13 -13.44
N ASP A 420 -36.61 -3.51 -12.27
CA ASP A 420 -37.16 -2.16 -12.12
C ASP A 420 -36.27 -1.13 -12.85
N PRO A 421 -36.77 -0.44 -13.90
CA PRO A 421 -35.99 0.52 -14.66
C PRO A 421 -36.03 1.94 -14.07
N ILE A 422 -36.86 2.18 -13.04
CA ILE A 422 -37.17 3.54 -12.57
C ILE A 422 -35.94 4.30 -12.10
N ASP A 423 -35.08 3.68 -11.29
CA ASP A 423 -33.94 4.39 -10.70
C ASP A 423 -32.96 4.92 -11.76
N ASP A 424 -32.70 4.13 -12.81
CA ASP A 424 -31.83 4.55 -13.92
C ASP A 424 -32.45 5.70 -14.73
N ILE A 425 -33.77 5.65 -14.96
CA ILE A 425 -34.52 6.70 -15.67
C ILE A 425 -34.51 8.01 -14.87
N LEU A 426 -34.75 7.94 -13.56
CA LEU A 426 -34.75 9.11 -12.68
C LEU A 426 -33.35 9.70 -12.50
N MET A 427 -32.31 8.86 -12.41
CA MET A 427 -30.93 9.31 -12.40
C MET A 427 -30.52 9.98 -13.72
N ALA A 428 -31.04 9.52 -14.86
CA ALA A 428 -30.86 10.19 -16.14
C ALA A 428 -31.52 11.58 -16.14
N ALA A 429 -32.78 11.68 -15.67
CA ALA A 429 -33.48 12.96 -15.53
C ALA A 429 -32.72 13.93 -14.60
N ARG A 430 -32.20 13.43 -13.47
CA ARG A 430 -31.37 14.19 -12.52
C ARG A 430 -30.11 14.73 -13.18
N SER A 431 -29.40 13.90 -13.94
CA SER A 431 -28.18 14.30 -14.64
C SER A 431 -28.44 15.31 -15.75
N ILE A 432 -29.54 15.17 -16.50
CA ILE A 432 -29.91 16.13 -17.55
C ILE A 432 -30.27 17.49 -16.92
N ALA A 433 -31.07 17.50 -15.86
CA ALA A 433 -31.43 18.72 -15.14
C ALA A 433 -30.19 19.46 -14.60
N PHE A 434 -29.29 18.70 -13.96
CA PHE A 434 -28.02 19.23 -13.46
C PHE A 434 -27.17 19.84 -14.58
N ARG A 435 -27.08 19.18 -15.75
CA ARG A 435 -26.35 19.72 -16.90
C ARG A 435 -26.95 21.00 -17.46
N ILE A 436 -28.28 21.08 -17.57
CA ILE A 436 -28.97 22.31 -18.00
C ILE A 436 -28.58 23.48 -17.08
N ALA A 437 -28.47 23.23 -15.78
CA ALA A 437 -28.12 24.27 -14.82
C ALA A 437 -26.69 24.83 -14.97
N PHE A 438 -25.76 24.09 -15.57
CA PHE A 438 -24.36 24.52 -15.77
C PHE A 438 -24.00 24.86 -17.22
N GLU A 439 -24.66 24.25 -18.20
CA GLU A 439 -24.38 24.43 -19.63
C GLU A 439 -25.42 25.30 -20.34
N GLY A 440 -26.52 25.66 -19.67
CA GLY A 440 -27.55 26.56 -20.20
C GLY A 440 -27.06 28.00 -20.41
N ASN A 441 -27.97 28.89 -20.81
CA ASN A 441 -27.63 30.30 -20.98
C ASN A 441 -27.43 31.03 -19.63
N LEU A 442 -26.20 31.08 -19.14
CA LEU A 442 -25.85 31.63 -17.82
C LEU A 442 -25.68 33.16 -17.73
N THR A 443 -26.04 33.92 -18.77
CA THR A 443 -25.74 35.37 -18.86
C THR A 443 -26.23 36.23 -17.68
N ASN A 444 -27.32 35.85 -17.01
CA ASN A 444 -27.89 36.56 -15.86
C ASN A 444 -27.89 35.73 -14.57
N VAL A 445 -27.06 34.69 -14.49
CA VAL A 445 -26.99 33.81 -13.31
C VAL A 445 -25.89 34.30 -12.37
N PRO A 446 -26.19 34.60 -11.10
CA PRO A 446 -25.19 35.06 -10.15
C PRO A 446 -24.21 33.94 -9.77
N LEU A 447 -22.99 34.33 -9.43
CA LEU A 447 -21.97 33.44 -8.88
C LEU A 447 -22.39 32.96 -7.48
N GLN A 448 -22.34 31.65 -7.25
CA GLN A 448 -22.56 31.03 -5.95
C GLN A 448 -21.24 30.58 -5.33
N THR A 449 -21.06 30.85 -4.03
CA THR A 449 -19.96 30.30 -3.24
C THR A 449 -20.39 29.01 -2.53
N MET A 450 -19.61 27.95 -2.71
CA MET A 450 -19.78 26.65 -2.08
C MET A 450 -18.67 26.44 -1.05
N GLN A 451 -19.05 26.09 0.17
CA GLN A 451 -18.12 25.52 1.15
C GLN A 451 -17.84 24.07 0.78
N SER A 452 -16.56 23.72 0.70
CA SER A 452 -16.13 22.41 0.23
C SER A 452 -15.02 21.83 1.09
N GLU A 453 -14.99 20.51 1.16
CA GLU A 453 -13.87 19.76 1.71
C GLU A 453 -12.96 19.37 0.56
N ARG A 454 -11.71 19.87 0.60
CA ARG A 454 -10.65 19.56 -0.35
C ARG A 454 -9.86 18.36 0.15
N GLU A 455 -9.95 17.27 -0.59
CA GLU A 455 -9.15 16.06 -0.43
C GLU A 455 -7.88 16.19 -1.28
N VAL A 456 -6.72 16.25 -0.63
CA VAL A 456 -5.40 16.21 -1.28
C VAL A 456 -4.69 14.92 -0.89
N THR A 457 -4.14 14.24 -1.89
CA THR A 457 -3.31 13.06 -1.65
C THR A 457 -1.89 13.52 -1.36
N GLU A 458 -1.44 13.36 -0.12
CA GLU A 458 -0.08 13.64 0.31
C GLU A 458 0.70 12.33 0.49
N LEU A 459 1.98 12.33 0.12
CA LEU A 459 2.88 11.20 0.39
C LEU A 459 3.48 11.37 1.78
N VAL A 460 3.17 10.44 2.68
CA VAL A 460 3.70 10.38 4.04
C VAL A 460 4.53 9.12 4.25
N TYR A 461 5.53 9.19 5.12
CA TYR A 461 6.25 8.01 5.53
C TYR A 461 5.43 7.19 6.53
N GLN A 462 5.17 5.93 6.19
CA GLN A 462 4.57 4.95 7.07
C GLN A 462 5.66 4.03 7.62
N SER A 463 5.69 3.93 8.95
CA SER A 463 6.66 3.08 9.63
C SER A 463 6.08 1.71 9.97
N ASP A 464 6.86 0.66 9.72
CA ASP A 464 6.56 -0.70 10.14
C ASP A 464 7.54 -1.12 11.25
N PHE A 465 7.02 -1.10 12.49
CA PHE A 465 7.79 -1.40 13.69
C PHE A 465 8.22 -2.88 13.78
N LEU A 466 7.59 -3.79 13.03
CA LEU A 466 8.01 -5.19 12.99
C LEU A 466 9.40 -5.31 12.34
N PHE A 467 9.59 -4.67 11.19
CA PHE A 467 10.87 -4.69 10.48
C PHE A 467 11.98 -3.99 11.28
N LEU A 468 11.65 -2.89 11.98
CA LEU A 468 12.58 -2.26 12.93
C LEU A 468 12.96 -3.22 14.06
N GLY A 469 11.97 -3.87 14.68
CA GLY A 469 12.20 -4.82 15.76
C GLY A 469 13.12 -5.96 15.33
N LEU A 470 12.88 -6.55 14.16
CA LEU A 470 13.73 -7.60 13.61
C LEU A 470 15.17 -7.13 13.35
N ALA A 471 15.34 -5.92 12.79
CA ALA A 471 16.68 -5.36 12.56
C ALA A 471 17.45 -5.13 13.88
N LEU A 472 16.76 -4.62 14.92
CA LEU A 472 17.36 -4.39 16.25
C LEU A 472 17.71 -5.70 16.96
N VAL A 473 16.90 -6.75 16.81
CA VAL A 473 17.15 -8.07 17.40
C VAL A 473 18.51 -8.62 16.94
N PHE A 474 18.85 -8.54 15.66
CA PHE A 474 20.16 -8.98 15.17
C PHE A 474 21.32 -8.18 15.79
N ILE A 475 21.19 -6.86 15.90
CA ILE A 475 22.23 -6.01 16.49
C ILE A 475 22.41 -6.33 17.98
N VAL A 476 21.32 -6.43 18.73
CA VAL A 476 21.34 -6.68 20.18
C VAL A 476 21.86 -8.08 20.49
N LEU A 477 21.38 -9.12 19.80
CA LEU A 477 21.85 -10.50 20.01
C LEU A 477 23.35 -10.65 19.72
N SER A 478 23.85 -10.01 18.66
CA SER A 478 25.28 -10.01 18.36
C SER A 478 26.08 -9.21 19.39
N GLY A 479 25.60 -8.04 19.82
CA GLY A 479 26.24 -7.28 20.90
C GLY A 479 26.33 -8.07 22.21
N LEU A 480 25.25 -8.74 22.61
CA LEU A 480 25.18 -9.57 23.83
C LEU A 480 26.10 -10.79 23.78
N THR A 481 26.41 -11.33 22.60
CA THR A 481 27.30 -12.49 22.45
C THR A 481 28.76 -12.11 22.25
N VAL A 482 29.04 -10.92 21.70
CA VAL A 482 30.41 -10.41 21.55
C VAL A 482 30.94 -9.82 22.86
N THR A 483 30.09 -9.16 23.65
CA THR A 483 30.50 -8.51 24.91
C THR A 483 31.20 -9.43 25.92
N PRO A 484 30.78 -10.69 26.17
CA PRO A 484 31.46 -11.54 27.13
C PRO A 484 32.80 -12.07 26.63
N LEU A 485 33.12 -11.96 25.33
CA LEU A 485 34.44 -12.30 24.80
C LEU A 485 35.54 -11.35 25.30
N LEU A 486 35.17 -10.12 25.67
CA LEU A 486 36.11 -9.18 26.26
C LEU A 486 36.45 -9.58 27.71
N TRP A 487 35.62 -10.40 28.37
CA TRP A 487 35.79 -10.73 29.78
C TRP A 487 37.17 -11.34 30.10
N ASN A 488 37.71 -11.05 31.29
CA ASN A 488 39.06 -11.40 31.75
C ASN A 488 40.22 -10.60 31.13
N TRP A 489 39.98 -9.49 30.43
CA TRP A 489 41.06 -8.61 29.92
C TRP A 489 42.06 -8.20 31.02
N TRP A 490 41.59 -8.02 32.27
CA TRP A 490 42.42 -7.59 33.40
C TRP A 490 43.50 -8.59 33.81
N ARG A 491 43.41 -9.85 33.36
CA ARG A 491 44.45 -10.86 33.61
C ARG A 491 45.66 -10.69 32.71
N LEU A 492 45.52 -9.98 31.58
CA LEU A 492 46.57 -9.81 30.59
C LEU A 492 47.60 -8.77 31.04
N GLY A 493 48.88 -9.07 30.86
CA GLY A 493 50.00 -8.20 31.20
C GLY A 493 50.51 -7.32 30.06
N ARG A 494 49.83 -7.31 28.90
CA ARG A 494 50.12 -6.50 27.71
C ARG A 494 48.89 -6.36 26.80
N GLU A 495 48.95 -5.43 25.86
CA GLU A 495 48.06 -5.47 24.71
C GLU A 495 48.39 -6.71 23.88
N VAL A 496 47.35 -7.47 23.53
CA VAL A 496 47.49 -8.76 22.88
C VAL A 496 46.85 -8.74 21.51
N SER A 497 47.48 -9.44 20.57
CA SER A 497 46.93 -9.67 19.24
C SER A 497 47.10 -11.14 18.84
N LEU A 498 46.43 -11.56 17.78
CA LEU A 498 46.69 -12.84 17.13
C LEU A 498 47.70 -12.71 15.98
N SER A 499 48.60 -11.72 16.07
CA SER A 499 49.63 -11.55 15.06
C SER A 499 50.53 -12.80 15.03
N PRO A 500 50.94 -13.28 13.84
CA PRO A 500 51.77 -14.47 13.73
C PRO A 500 53.07 -14.38 14.53
N VAL A 501 53.63 -13.17 14.68
CA VAL A 501 54.87 -12.92 15.43
C VAL A 501 54.67 -13.05 16.94
N GLU A 502 53.57 -12.52 17.49
CA GLU A 502 53.25 -12.71 18.91
C GLU A 502 52.97 -14.19 19.24
N VAL A 503 52.21 -14.87 18.37
CA VAL A 503 51.89 -16.29 18.55
C VAL A 503 53.17 -17.13 18.44
N ALA A 504 54.02 -16.90 17.45
CA ALA A 504 55.29 -17.58 17.29
C ALA A 504 56.25 -17.34 18.47
N ARG A 505 56.26 -16.13 19.05
CA ARG A 505 57.03 -15.82 20.25
C ARG A 505 56.54 -16.64 21.45
N ALA A 506 55.23 -16.75 21.63
CA ALA A 506 54.65 -17.52 22.73
C ALA A 506 54.88 -19.04 22.60
N PHE A 507 54.98 -19.57 21.38
CA PHE A 507 55.41 -20.94 21.12
C PHE A 507 56.93 -21.12 21.13
N ALA A 508 57.68 -20.16 21.70
CA ALA A 508 59.11 -20.22 21.92
C ALA A 508 59.95 -20.45 20.64
N ALA A 509 59.63 -19.76 19.53
CA ALA A 509 60.45 -19.78 18.31
C ALA A 509 61.80 -19.05 18.52
N PRO A 510 62.93 -19.77 18.74
CA PRO A 510 64.18 -19.16 19.23
C PRO A 510 64.95 -18.45 18.11
N GLU A 511 64.88 -18.97 16.88
CA GLU A 511 65.68 -18.50 15.75
C GLU A 511 65.15 -17.20 15.13
N LEU A 512 63.84 -16.97 15.22
CA LEU A 512 63.19 -15.77 14.68
C LEU A 512 63.37 -14.53 15.59
N LEU A 513 63.39 -14.73 16.90
CA LEU A 513 63.27 -13.66 17.89
C LEU A 513 64.35 -13.70 19.01
N PRO A 514 65.66 -13.78 18.71
CA PRO A 514 66.70 -13.59 19.73
C PRO A 514 66.71 -12.15 20.26
N GLY A 515 66.71 -12.00 21.59
CA GLY A 515 66.97 -10.74 22.30
C GLY A 515 65.77 -9.82 22.58
N SER A 516 64.56 -10.11 22.09
CA SER A 516 63.37 -9.29 22.37
C SER A 516 62.65 -9.69 23.67
N GLY A 517 61.96 -8.75 24.32
CA GLY A 517 61.20 -9.00 25.56
C GLY A 517 60.09 -10.04 25.37
N SER A 518 59.99 -11.03 26.27
CA SER A 518 58.95 -12.08 26.21
C SER A 518 57.53 -11.53 26.36
N ASN A 519 57.39 -10.38 27.04
CA ASN A 519 56.13 -9.70 27.30
C ASN A 519 55.92 -8.43 26.42
N SER A 520 56.63 -8.33 25.30
CA SER A 520 56.46 -7.22 24.34
C SER A 520 55.21 -7.40 23.47
N ALA A 521 54.56 -6.29 23.10
CA ALA A 521 53.41 -6.28 22.18
C ALA A 521 53.85 -6.44 20.71
N ALA A 522 52.96 -6.81 19.80
CA ALA A 522 53.26 -6.99 18.36
C ALA A 522 54.01 -5.81 17.74
N GLU A 523 53.57 -4.58 18.01
CA GLU A 523 54.17 -3.39 17.40
C GLU A 523 55.63 -3.22 17.82
N GLU A 524 55.93 -3.49 19.09
CA GLU A 524 57.29 -3.44 19.64
C GLU A 524 58.14 -4.59 19.09
N LEU A 525 57.60 -5.82 19.04
CA LEU A 525 58.26 -6.96 18.40
C LEU A 525 58.58 -6.66 16.92
N MET A 526 57.67 -6.01 16.19
CA MET A 526 57.88 -5.63 14.79
C MET A 526 58.94 -4.54 14.61
N ARG A 527 59.11 -3.63 15.58
CA ARG A 527 60.22 -2.67 15.56
C ARG A 527 61.57 -3.38 15.72
N ASP A 528 61.62 -4.42 16.57
CA ASP A 528 62.85 -5.15 16.86
C ASP A 528 63.25 -6.15 15.76
N VAL A 529 62.27 -6.77 15.08
CA VAL A 529 62.53 -7.89 14.14
C VAL A 529 61.96 -7.72 12.74
N GLY A 530 61.22 -6.64 12.45
CA GLY A 530 60.48 -6.47 11.19
C GLY A 530 61.34 -6.35 9.93
N LEU A 531 62.63 -6.02 10.06
CA LEU A 531 63.59 -5.95 8.95
C LEU A 531 64.32 -7.26 8.68
N ARG A 532 64.05 -8.33 9.44
CA ARG A 532 64.76 -9.61 9.29
C ARG A 532 64.19 -10.41 8.13
N GLU A 533 65.08 -10.92 7.28
CA GLU A 533 64.71 -11.84 6.21
C GLU A 533 64.39 -13.24 6.78
N VAL A 534 63.29 -13.83 6.33
CA VAL A 534 62.83 -15.16 6.77
C VAL A 534 62.38 -15.99 5.58
N ARG A 535 62.67 -17.29 5.61
CA ARG A 535 62.25 -18.28 4.61
C ARG A 535 61.71 -19.53 5.30
N TYR A 536 60.60 -20.07 4.81
CA TYR A 536 60.08 -21.38 5.22
C TYR A 536 60.73 -22.49 4.41
N GLY A 537 61.21 -23.53 5.07
CA GLY A 537 61.75 -24.71 4.40
C GLY A 537 62.43 -25.70 5.34
N GLU A 538 63.22 -26.60 4.75
CA GLU A 538 64.01 -27.60 5.46
C GLU A 538 65.18 -26.93 6.18
N THR A 539 65.23 -27.15 7.50
CA THR A 539 66.32 -26.74 8.39
C THR A 539 66.94 -27.97 9.06
N ALA A 540 68.24 -27.92 9.34
CA ALA A 540 68.94 -28.97 10.08
C ALA A 540 68.91 -28.63 11.58
N HIS A 541 68.15 -29.39 12.37
CA HIS A 541 68.09 -29.21 13.82
C HIS A 541 68.87 -30.34 14.50
N GLY A 542 70.06 -30.02 15.02
CA GLY A 542 71.00 -31.02 15.57
C GLY A 542 71.63 -31.93 14.50
N GLN A 543 72.38 -32.94 14.93
CA GLN A 543 73.18 -33.78 14.02
C GLN A 543 72.36 -34.75 13.15
N MET A 544 71.05 -34.96 13.36
CA MET A 544 70.27 -35.96 12.59
C MET A 544 68.79 -35.68 12.27
N ALA A 545 68.18 -34.56 12.70
CA ALA A 545 66.75 -34.30 12.42
C ALA A 545 66.55 -33.19 11.39
N ARG A 546 65.74 -33.46 10.36
CA ARG A 546 65.28 -32.47 9.37
C ARG A 546 63.89 -32.01 9.75
N VAL A 547 63.74 -30.71 9.99
CA VAL A 547 62.49 -30.11 10.45
C VAL A 547 62.10 -28.96 9.51
N LEU A 548 60.80 -28.77 9.30
CA LEU A 548 60.27 -27.62 8.57
C LEU A 548 60.09 -26.44 9.53
N ALA A 549 60.81 -25.36 9.27
CA ALA A 549 60.76 -24.17 10.09
C ALA A 549 60.96 -22.90 9.26
N PHE A 550 60.60 -21.76 9.85
CA PHE A 550 60.99 -20.46 9.36
C PHE A 550 62.36 -20.11 9.96
N ALA A 551 63.35 -19.84 9.12
CA ALA A 551 64.68 -19.37 9.54
C ALA A 551 65.29 -18.43 8.49
N HIS A 552 66.52 -17.97 8.75
CA HIS A 552 67.23 -17.07 7.83
C HIS A 552 67.44 -17.75 6.47
N PRO A 553 67.25 -17.05 5.32
CA PRO A 553 67.32 -17.66 3.99
C PRO A 553 68.61 -18.44 3.70
N GLY A 554 69.73 -18.05 4.30
CA GLY A 554 71.03 -18.71 4.16
C GLY A 554 71.15 -20.10 4.80
N VAL A 555 70.22 -20.48 5.69
CA VAL A 555 70.24 -21.76 6.43
C VAL A 555 69.08 -22.68 6.01
N VAL A 556 68.19 -22.19 5.15
CA VAL A 556 66.93 -22.87 4.76
C VAL A 556 67.00 -23.35 3.32
N GLN A 557 66.74 -24.65 3.12
CA GLN A 557 66.56 -25.23 1.80
C GLN A 557 65.07 -25.43 1.47
N PRO A 558 64.67 -25.38 0.18
CA PRO A 558 63.30 -25.71 -0.18
C PRO A 558 62.96 -27.17 0.21
N PRO A 559 61.74 -27.45 0.69
CA PRO A 559 61.34 -28.80 1.06
C PRO A 559 61.37 -29.74 -0.15
N LYS A 560 61.82 -30.98 0.08
CA LYS A 560 62.04 -32.01 -0.93
C LYS A 560 60.82 -32.94 -0.99
N ASN A 561 60.40 -33.24 -2.21
CA ASN A 561 59.26 -34.14 -2.44
C ASN A 561 59.58 -35.56 -1.95
N GLY A 562 58.63 -36.21 -1.26
CA GLY A 562 58.78 -37.58 -0.74
C GLY A 562 59.62 -37.72 0.53
N VAL A 563 60.06 -36.63 1.15
CA VAL A 563 60.81 -36.65 2.42
C VAL A 563 59.85 -36.47 3.60
N VAL A 564 60.02 -37.30 4.64
CA VAL A 564 59.33 -37.14 5.92
C VAL A 564 60.17 -36.24 6.81
N TYR A 565 59.55 -35.17 7.30
CA TYR A 565 60.14 -34.21 8.24
C TYR A 565 59.73 -34.58 9.66
N ALA A 566 60.69 -34.48 10.59
CA ALA A 566 60.53 -34.88 11.99
C ALA A 566 59.81 -33.82 12.83
#